data_AF-G3QJ68-F1
#
_entry.id   AF-G3QJ68-F1
#
_cell.length_a   1.000
_cell.length_b   1.000
_cell.length_c   1.000
_cell.angle_alpha   90.00
_cell.angle_beta   90.00
_cell.angle_gamma   90.00
#
_symmetry.space_group_name_H-M   'P 1'
#
loop_
_entity.id
_entity.type
_entity.pdbx_description
1 polymer ?
#
loop_
_entity_poly.entity_id
_entity_poly.type
_entity_poly.pdbx_seq_one_letter_code
_entity_poly.pdbx_strand_id
1 'polypeptide(L)'
;VNVMLRKIAVAAASKPAVEIKQEGDTFYIKTSTTVRTTEINFKVGEEFEEQTVDGRPCKSLVKWESENKMVCEQKLLKGEGPKTSWTRELTNDGELILTMTADDVVCTRVYVRE
;
A
#
# COMPACT_ATOMS: atom_id res chain seq x y z
N VAL A 1 7.34 -10.43 11.51
CA VAL A 1 7.93 -11.34 10.48
C VAL A 1 9.33 -11.80 10.91
N ASN A 2 9.61 -13.11 10.92
CA ASN A 2 10.94 -13.64 11.32
C ASN A 2 12.00 -13.51 10.20
N VAL A 3 13.28 -13.74 10.52
CA VAL A 3 14.40 -13.50 9.58
C VAL A 3 14.31 -14.32 8.28
N MET A 4 13.83 -15.56 8.37
CA MET A 4 13.71 -16.46 7.21
C MET A 4 12.62 -15.95 6.25
N LEU A 5 11.45 -15.60 6.78
CA LEU A 5 10.35 -15.04 5.99
C LEU A 5 10.72 -13.69 5.37
N ARG A 6 11.51 -12.86 6.08
CA ARG A 6 12.02 -11.60 5.51
C ARG A 6 12.90 -11.84 4.29
N LYS A 7 13.83 -12.79 4.33
CA LYS A 7 14.71 -13.10 3.17
C LYS A 7 13.91 -13.55 1.95
N ILE A 8 12.90 -14.40 2.15
CA ILE A 8 12.01 -14.87 1.07
C ILE A 8 11.21 -13.69 0.52
N ALA A 9 10.61 -12.86 1.38
CA ALA A 9 9.82 -11.71 0.96
C ALA A 9 10.65 -10.69 0.17
N VAL A 10 11.90 -10.43 0.56
CA VAL A 10 12.81 -9.55 -0.20
C VAL A 10 13.08 -10.11 -1.59
N ALA A 11 13.37 -11.41 -1.71
CA ALA A 11 13.64 -12.02 -3.01
C ALA A 11 12.39 -12.02 -3.92
N ALA A 12 11.21 -12.30 -3.34
CA ALA A 12 9.99 -12.53 -4.10
C ALA A 12 9.12 -11.28 -4.36
N ALA A 13 9.19 -10.28 -3.49
CA ALA A 13 8.32 -9.11 -3.50
C ALA A 13 9.08 -7.78 -3.65
N SER A 14 10.35 -7.82 -4.05
CA SER A 14 11.17 -6.61 -4.30
C SER A 14 10.75 -5.83 -5.53
N LYS A 15 10.22 -6.50 -6.56
CA LYS A 15 9.77 -5.89 -7.82
C LYS A 15 8.30 -6.22 -8.11
N PRO A 16 7.35 -5.64 -7.35
CA PRO A 16 5.94 -5.88 -7.63
C PRO A 16 5.51 -5.19 -8.93
N ALA A 17 4.63 -5.83 -9.69
CA ALA A 17 3.83 -5.18 -10.71
C ALA A 17 2.60 -4.55 -10.04
N VAL A 18 2.29 -3.30 -10.39
CA VAL A 18 1.18 -2.55 -9.78
C VAL A 18 0.26 -2.06 -10.89
N GLU A 19 -0.98 -2.52 -10.87
CA GLU A 19 -2.06 -2.07 -11.74
C GLU A 19 -3.02 -1.20 -10.92
N ILE A 20 -3.34 -0.01 -11.44
CA ILE A 20 -4.24 0.94 -10.80
C ILE A 20 -5.32 1.33 -11.80
N LYS A 21 -6.59 1.20 -11.39
CA LYS A 21 -7.73 1.77 -12.11
C LYS A 21 -8.39 2.80 -11.21
N GLN A 22 -8.69 3.95 -11.78
CA GLN A 22 -9.32 5.06 -11.09
C GLN A 22 -10.57 5.49 -11.85
N GLU A 23 -11.68 5.58 -11.14
CA GLU A 23 -12.96 6.10 -11.63
C GLU A 23 -13.46 7.17 -10.65
N GLY A 24 -13.10 8.43 -10.91
CA GLY A 24 -13.30 9.53 -9.96
C GLY A 24 -12.52 9.29 -8.66
N ASP A 25 -13.26 9.17 -7.55
CA ASP A 25 -12.71 8.85 -6.22
C ASP A 25 -12.68 7.35 -5.89
N THR A 26 -13.13 6.49 -6.81
CA THR A 26 -13.08 5.03 -6.65
C THR A 26 -11.80 4.47 -7.26
N PHE A 27 -11.11 3.63 -6.52
CA PHE A 27 -9.84 3.03 -6.91
C PHE A 27 -9.89 1.51 -6.80
N TYR A 28 -9.33 0.87 -7.82
CA TYR A 28 -8.91 -0.53 -7.77
C TYR A 28 -7.39 -0.56 -7.88
N ILE A 29 -6.74 -1.23 -6.92
CA ILE A 29 -5.29 -1.43 -6.93
C ILE A 29 -5.00 -2.92 -6.82
N LYS A 30 -4.29 -3.44 -7.81
CA LYS A 30 -3.75 -4.79 -7.83
C LYS A 30 -2.23 -4.74 -7.74
N THR A 31 -1.69 -5.38 -6.71
CA THR A 31 -0.25 -5.51 -6.52
C THR A 31 0.12 -6.98 -6.65
N SER A 32 0.94 -7.31 -7.64
CA SER A 32 1.34 -8.69 -7.96
C SER A 32 2.84 -8.87 -7.74
N THR A 33 3.19 -9.89 -6.96
CA THR A 33 4.57 -10.36 -6.74
C THR A 33 4.67 -11.82 -7.14
N THR A 34 5.88 -12.41 -7.13
CA THR A 34 6.03 -13.84 -7.50
C THR A 34 5.37 -14.79 -6.51
N VAL A 35 5.07 -14.33 -5.28
CA VAL A 35 4.53 -15.16 -4.19
C VAL A 35 3.13 -14.75 -3.75
N ARG A 36 2.70 -13.53 -4.04
CA ARG A 36 1.44 -12.99 -3.55
C ARG A 36 0.89 -11.93 -4.51
N THR A 37 -0.39 -12.04 -4.78
CA THR A 37 -1.18 -10.99 -5.41
C THR A 37 -2.21 -10.48 -4.41
N THR A 38 -2.32 -9.16 -4.27
CA THR A 38 -3.32 -8.49 -3.44
C THR A 38 -4.13 -7.54 -4.29
N GLU A 39 -5.43 -7.50 -4.05
CA GLU A 39 -6.36 -6.63 -4.75
C GLU A 39 -7.17 -5.87 -3.71
N ILE A 40 -7.22 -4.55 -3.84
CA ILE A 40 -8.03 -3.68 -2.98
C ILE A 40 -8.94 -2.81 -3.85
N ASN A 41 -10.16 -2.63 -3.37
CA ASN A 41 -11.15 -1.72 -3.94
C ASN A 41 -11.57 -0.77 -2.83
N PHE A 42 -11.45 0.53 -3.07
CA PHE A 42 -11.83 1.53 -2.10
C PHE A 42 -12.34 2.79 -2.78
N LYS A 43 -13.07 3.59 -2.02
CA LYS A 43 -13.43 4.95 -2.40
C LYS A 43 -12.81 5.92 -1.40
N VAL A 44 -12.22 6.99 -1.89
CA VAL A 44 -11.57 7.98 -1.03
C VAL A 44 -12.60 8.57 -0.05
N GLY A 45 -12.24 8.61 1.23
CA GLY A 45 -13.11 9.05 2.32
C GLY A 45 -13.99 7.96 2.95
N GLU A 46 -14.01 6.74 2.41
CA GLU A 46 -14.79 5.60 2.94
C GLU A 46 -13.86 4.54 3.56
N GLU A 47 -14.26 3.97 4.69
CA GLU A 47 -13.52 2.86 5.32
C GLU A 47 -13.70 1.57 4.51
N PHE A 48 -12.64 0.80 4.36
CA PHE A 48 -12.67 -0.53 3.73
C PHE A 48 -11.78 -1.51 4.50
N GLU A 49 -11.92 -2.81 4.23
CA GLU A 49 -11.07 -3.85 4.82
C GLU A 49 -9.98 -4.27 3.85
N GLU A 50 -8.75 -4.38 4.35
CA GLU A 50 -7.61 -4.92 3.62
C GLU A 50 -6.68 -5.69 4.56
N GLN A 51 -5.46 -5.98 4.10
CA GLN A 51 -4.40 -6.54 4.92
C GLN A 51 -3.20 -5.59 4.95
N THR A 52 -2.62 -5.44 6.12
CA THR A 52 -1.29 -4.82 6.31
C THR A 52 -0.21 -5.59 5.52
N VAL A 53 0.96 -4.97 5.32
CA VAL A 53 2.06 -5.57 4.53
C VAL A 53 2.55 -6.92 5.06
N ASP A 54 2.38 -7.19 6.36
CA ASP A 54 2.72 -8.47 6.99
C ASP A 54 1.53 -9.47 7.02
N GLY A 55 0.40 -9.11 6.40
CA GLY A 55 -0.75 -9.98 6.17
C GLY A 55 -1.82 -9.96 7.26
N ARG A 56 -1.79 -9.01 8.20
CA ARG A 56 -2.80 -8.91 9.25
C ARG A 56 -4.02 -8.11 8.78
N PRO A 57 -5.25 -8.59 9.00
CA PRO A 57 -6.46 -7.86 8.64
C PRO A 57 -6.57 -6.50 9.33
N CYS A 58 -6.88 -5.47 8.55
CA CYS A 58 -7.06 -4.10 9.04
C CYS A 58 -8.22 -3.39 8.34
N LYS A 59 -8.78 -2.39 9.02
CA LYS A 59 -9.58 -1.33 8.41
C LYS A 59 -8.66 -0.23 7.92
N SER A 60 -8.97 0.27 6.74
CA SER A 60 -8.19 1.30 6.08
C SER A 60 -9.08 2.46 5.67
N LEU A 61 -8.53 3.68 5.76
CA LEU A 61 -9.20 4.90 5.35
C LEU A 61 -8.23 5.74 4.53
N VAL A 62 -8.59 5.97 3.26
CA VAL A 62 -7.80 6.77 2.33
C VAL A 62 -8.36 8.18 2.28
N LYS A 63 -7.48 9.18 2.30
CA LYS A 63 -7.80 10.60 2.14
C LYS A 63 -6.81 11.27 1.19
N TRP A 64 -7.27 12.30 0.48
CA TRP A 64 -6.40 13.22 -0.23
C TRP A 64 -5.66 14.11 0.79
N GLU A 65 -4.34 14.07 0.79
CA GLU A 65 -3.49 15.03 1.51
C GLU A 65 -3.21 16.26 0.63
N SER A 66 -3.15 16.05 -0.69
CA SER A 66 -3.07 17.11 -1.70
C SER A 66 -3.72 16.61 -3.01
N GLU A 67 -3.73 17.45 -4.04
CA GLU A 67 -4.24 17.11 -5.38
C GLU A 67 -3.62 15.82 -5.95
N ASN A 68 -2.31 15.62 -5.76
CA ASN A 68 -1.59 14.49 -6.35
C ASN A 68 -1.17 13.43 -5.32
N LYS A 69 -1.63 13.54 -4.07
CA LYS A 69 -1.16 12.67 -2.98
C LYS A 69 -2.29 12.19 -2.10
N MET A 70 -2.40 10.87 -1.99
CA MET A 70 -3.29 10.21 -1.04
C MET A 70 -2.51 9.54 0.08
N VAL A 71 -3.13 9.52 1.26
CA VAL A 71 -2.62 8.89 2.47
C VAL A 71 -3.66 7.90 2.99
N CYS A 72 -3.20 6.74 3.43
CA CYS A 72 -4.03 5.68 4.00
C CYS A 72 -3.57 5.37 5.42
N GLU A 73 -4.50 5.49 6.36
CA GLU A 73 -4.30 5.02 7.73
C GLU A 73 -4.83 3.59 7.87
N GLN A 74 -4.06 2.70 8.49
CA GLN A 74 -4.46 1.32 8.73
C GLN A 74 -4.65 1.07 10.23
N LYS A 75 -5.77 0.43 10.60
CA LYS A 75 -6.10 0.04 11.98
C LYS A 75 -6.38 -1.46 12.01
N LEU A 76 -5.59 -2.19 12.78
CA LEU A 76 -5.76 -3.64 12.91
C LEU A 76 -7.17 -3.99 13.42
N LEU A 77 -7.79 -5.01 12.81
CA LEU A 77 -9.08 -5.50 13.28
C LEU A 77 -8.97 -6.22 14.63
N LYS A 78 -7.80 -6.83 14.89
CA LYS A 78 -7.53 -7.57 16.12
C LYS A 78 -6.07 -7.44 16.54
N GLY A 79 -5.90 -7.24 17.85
CA GLY A 79 -4.59 -7.14 18.49
C GLY A 79 -3.95 -5.77 18.34
N GLU A 80 -2.71 -5.69 18.82
CA GLU A 80 -1.90 -4.48 18.78
C GLU A 80 -0.69 -4.70 17.87
N GLY A 81 -0.07 -3.60 17.47
CA GLY A 81 1.18 -3.63 16.72
C GLY A 81 1.60 -2.23 16.29
N PRO A 82 2.67 -2.15 15.48
CA PRO A 82 3.15 -0.91 14.92
C PRO A 82 2.04 -0.13 14.24
N LYS A 83 2.10 1.20 14.33
CA LYS A 83 1.23 2.06 13.52
C LYS A 83 1.68 1.92 12.07
N THR A 84 0.79 1.46 11.19
CA THR A 84 1.08 1.31 9.76
C THR A 84 0.27 2.29 8.93
N SER A 85 0.90 2.81 7.88
CA SER A 85 0.25 3.63 6.88
C SER A 85 0.92 3.43 5.52
N TRP A 86 0.22 3.83 4.46
CA TRP A 86 0.83 3.95 3.15
C TRP A 86 0.38 5.23 2.45
N THR A 87 1.22 5.75 1.57
CA THR A 87 0.91 6.93 0.75
C THR A 87 1.21 6.65 -0.71
N ARG A 88 0.48 7.30 -1.61
CA ARG A 88 0.73 7.27 -3.05
C ARG A 88 0.71 8.70 -3.58
N GLU A 89 1.78 9.09 -4.23
CA GLU A 89 1.98 10.41 -4.78
C GLU A 89 2.36 10.32 -6.27
N LEU A 90 1.63 11.04 -7.12
CA LEU A 90 1.97 11.18 -8.53
C LEU A 90 2.81 12.45 -8.68
N THR A 91 4.02 12.30 -9.20
CA THR A 91 4.93 13.42 -9.42
C THR A 91 4.65 14.09 -10.77
N ASN A 92 5.15 15.31 -10.93
CA ASN A 92 4.96 16.10 -12.16
C ASN A 92 5.66 15.49 -13.39
N ASP A 93 6.67 14.65 -13.19
CA ASP A 93 7.37 13.89 -14.23
C ASP A 93 6.71 12.52 -14.53
N GLY A 94 5.58 12.20 -13.89
CA GLY A 94 4.78 11.01 -14.18
C GLY A 94 5.21 9.75 -13.42
N GLU A 95 6.10 9.87 -12.45
CA GLU A 95 6.45 8.78 -11.53
C GLU A 95 5.38 8.62 -10.44
N LEU A 96 5.23 7.39 -9.93
CA LEU A 96 4.39 7.08 -8.79
C LEU A 96 5.28 6.72 -7.59
N ILE A 97 5.23 7.53 -6.55
CA ILE A 97 5.93 7.30 -5.29
C ILE A 97 4.97 6.60 -4.31
N LEU A 98 5.30 5.38 -3.92
CA LEU A 98 4.65 4.64 -2.84
C LEU A 98 5.54 4.71 -1.60
N THR A 99 5.00 5.22 -0.50
CA THR A 99 5.66 5.15 0.81
C THR A 99 4.86 4.26 1.74
N MET A 100 5.50 3.34 2.44
CA MET A 100 4.91 2.49 3.48
C MET A 100 5.63 2.76 4.79
N THR A 101 4.87 2.89 5.88
CA THR A 101 5.43 3.11 7.21
C THR A 101 5.02 1.99 8.17
N ALA A 102 5.93 1.69 9.10
CA ALA A 102 5.66 0.89 10.29
C ALA A 102 6.42 1.53 11.45
N ASP A 103 5.70 2.21 12.34
CA ASP A 103 6.25 3.12 13.34
C ASP A 103 7.19 4.16 12.71
N ASP A 104 8.48 4.16 13.06
CA ASP A 104 9.51 5.08 12.57
C ASP A 104 10.21 4.58 11.30
N VAL A 105 9.91 3.35 10.84
CA VAL A 105 10.54 2.77 9.66
C VAL A 105 9.76 3.13 8.40
N VAL A 106 10.48 3.64 7.40
CA VAL A 106 9.92 4.07 6.11
C VAL A 106 10.51 3.23 4.97
N CYS A 107 9.63 2.73 4.10
CA CYS A 107 9.99 2.08 2.85
C CYS A 107 9.42 2.89 1.68
N THR A 108 10.28 3.27 0.73
CA THR A 108 9.88 4.01 -0.48
C THR A 108 10.08 3.15 -1.72
N ARG A 109 9.10 3.17 -2.62
CA ARG A 109 9.15 2.56 -3.94
C ARG A 109 8.74 3.59 -4.98
N VAL A 110 9.50 3.68 -6.06
CA VAL A 110 9.23 4.57 -7.18
C VAL A 110 8.89 3.70 -8.40
N TYR A 111 7.79 4.02 -9.07
CA TYR A 111 7.34 3.32 -10.27
C TYR A 111 7.23 4.30 -11.43
N VAL A 112 7.50 3.79 -12.63
CA VAL A 112 7.20 4.44 -13.90
C VAL A 112 6.17 3.55 -14.60
N ARG A 113 5.22 4.15 -15.35
CA ARG A 113 4.29 3.38 -16.18
C ARG A 113 5.06 2.60 -17.23
N GLU A 114 4.64 1.35 -17.45
CA GLU A 114 5.10 0.52 -18.57
C GLU A 114 4.60 1.09 -19.91
#